data_AF-E6V198-F1
#
_entry.id   AF-E6V198-F1
#
_cell.length_a   1.000
_cell.length_b   1.000
_cell.length_c   1.000
_cell.angle_alpha   90.00
_cell.angle_beta   90.00
_cell.angle_gamma   90.00
#
_symmetry.space_group_name_H-M   'P 1'
#
loop_
_entity.id
_entity.type
_entity.pdbx_description
1 polymer ?
#
loop_
_entity_poly.entity_id
_entity_poly.type
_entity_poly.pdbx_seq_one_letter_code
_entity_poly.pdbx_strand_id
1 'polypeptide(L)'
;MMKRMILAAAFATATLFLAACAQPGGSPTAQARQEANRQTVLAFYEKGLNQKDADAALQYVGNRYVQHNPTAADGPEGFRKFIAFLREKFPNSRSEIKRSFVDGDYVILHVNAVREPGTRGNAIVDIFKLENGKIVEHWDVVQPVPETAANKNGMF
;
A
#
# COMPACT_ATOMS: atom_id res chain seq x y z
N MET A 1 28.84 80.28 19.61
CA MET A 1 27.43 79.91 19.36
C MET A 1 27.40 78.43 18.93
N MET A 2 27.40 77.49 19.89
CA MET A 2 27.52 76.05 19.63
C MET A 2 26.22 75.35 20.00
N LYS A 3 25.62 74.66 19.01
CA LYS A 3 24.34 73.97 19.07
C LYS A 3 24.46 72.65 19.84
N ARG A 4 23.43 72.38 20.66
CA ARG A 4 23.18 71.11 21.37
C ARG A 4 22.84 70.00 20.36
N MET A 5 23.44 68.82 20.52
CA MET A 5 22.99 67.57 19.87
C MET A 5 22.42 66.63 20.93
N ILE A 6 21.17 66.24 20.74
CA ILE A 6 20.44 65.26 21.55
C ILE A 6 20.61 63.90 20.84
N LEU A 7 21.04 62.87 21.59
CA LEU A 7 21.07 61.48 21.14
C LEU A 7 19.67 60.88 21.32
N ALA A 8 19.08 60.33 20.26
CA ALA A 8 17.87 59.51 20.32
C ALA A 8 18.25 58.06 19.99
N ALA A 9 18.03 57.15 20.94
CA ALA A 9 18.21 55.71 20.72
C ALA A 9 16.94 55.13 20.10
N ALA A 10 17.06 54.54 18.91
CA ALA A 10 15.98 53.81 18.25
C ALA A 10 16.11 52.31 18.57
N PHE A 11 15.12 51.75 19.25
CA PHE A 11 14.96 50.30 19.41
C PHE A 11 14.34 49.73 18.14
N ALA A 12 15.09 48.91 17.41
CA ALA A 12 14.56 48.13 16.30
C ALA A 12 13.98 46.80 16.83
N THR A 13 12.66 46.65 16.80
CA THR A 13 11.97 45.39 17.07
C THR A 13 12.03 44.50 15.82
N ALA A 14 12.81 43.42 15.89
CA ALA A 14 12.82 42.39 14.86
C ALA A 14 11.61 41.46 15.06
N THR A 15 10.61 41.58 14.20
CA THR A 15 9.48 40.63 14.12
C THR A 15 9.95 39.35 13.41
N LEU A 16 10.09 38.27 14.17
CA LEU A 16 10.37 36.94 13.65
C LEU A 16 9.10 36.36 13.00
N PHE A 17 9.03 36.38 11.66
CA PHE A 17 8.01 35.62 10.94
C PHE A 17 8.37 34.13 11.02
N LEU A 18 7.67 33.39 11.88
CA LEU A 18 7.65 31.92 11.83
C LEU A 18 6.89 31.50 10.58
N ALA A 19 7.61 31.28 9.48
CA ALA A 19 7.09 30.54 8.35
C ALA A 19 6.83 29.10 8.82
N ALA A 20 5.55 28.78 9.06
CA ALA A 20 5.13 27.40 9.28
C ALA A 20 5.38 26.63 7.98
N CYS A 21 6.47 25.86 7.94
CA CYS A 21 6.70 24.89 6.89
C CYS A 21 5.54 23.88 6.92
N ALA A 22 4.61 24.00 5.97
CA ALA A 22 3.61 22.96 5.73
C ALA A 22 4.37 21.68 5.35
N GLN A 23 4.41 20.72 6.28
CA GLN A 23 4.93 19.39 6.00
C GLN A 23 4.04 18.74 4.94
N PRO A 24 4.57 17.94 3.99
CA PRO A 24 3.76 17.25 2.98
C PRO A 24 2.85 16.13 3.54
N GLY A 25 2.70 16.01 4.87
CA GLY A 25 1.94 14.96 5.53
C GLY A 25 0.55 15.43 5.91
N GLY A 26 -0.49 14.72 5.44
CA GLY A 26 -1.89 15.00 5.78
C GLY A 26 -2.19 14.96 7.29
N SER A 27 -3.42 15.31 7.68
CA SER A 27 -3.81 15.38 9.10
C SER A 27 -3.55 14.05 9.84
N PRO A 28 -3.29 14.06 11.16
CA PRO A 28 -3.09 12.84 11.94
C PRO A 28 -4.21 11.80 11.77
N THR A 29 -5.45 12.26 11.58
CA THR A 29 -6.62 11.41 11.30
C THR A 29 -6.60 10.78 9.90
N ALA A 30 -6.05 11.46 8.90
CA ALA A 30 -5.88 10.92 7.55
C ALA A 30 -4.74 9.90 7.50
N GLN A 31 -3.64 10.14 8.20
CA GLN A 31 -2.53 9.19 8.30
C GLN A 31 -2.95 7.90 9.04
N ALA A 32 -3.67 8.04 10.16
CA ALA A 32 -4.19 6.90 10.91
C ALA A 32 -5.16 6.04 10.07
N ARG A 33 -6.02 6.68 9.27
CA ARG A 33 -6.95 5.98 8.37
C ARG A 33 -6.23 5.23 7.26
N GLN A 34 -5.24 5.86 6.63
CA GLN A 34 -4.41 5.23 5.61
C GLN A 34 -3.67 4.01 6.18
N GLU A 35 -3.13 4.13 7.39
CA GLU A 35 -2.48 3.00 8.04
C GLU A 35 -3.47 1.88 8.38
N ALA A 36 -4.67 2.21 8.85
CA ALA A 36 -5.73 1.21 9.04
C ALA A 36 -6.10 0.50 7.72
N ASN A 37 -6.22 1.24 6.62
CA ASN A 37 -6.45 0.68 5.28
C ASN A 37 -5.33 -0.28 4.86
N ARG A 38 -4.06 0.09 5.09
CA ARG A 38 -2.91 -0.79 4.85
C ARG A 38 -3.06 -2.08 5.64
N GLN A 39 -3.34 -2.00 6.94
CA GLN A 39 -3.49 -3.18 7.80
C GLN A 39 -4.64 -4.09 7.36
N THR A 40 -5.77 -3.53 6.91
CA THR A 40 -6.86 -4.31 6.29
C THR A 40 -6.36 -5.13 5.10
N VAL A 41 -5.61 -4.51 4.19
CA VAL A 41 -5.11 -5.19 2.98
C VAL A 41 -4.05 -6.23 3.31
N LEU A 42 -3.12 -5.94 4.23
CA LEU A 42 -2.12 -6.91 4.67
C LEU A 42 -2.77 -8.14 5.31
N ALA A 43 -3.81 -7.94 6.13
CA ALA A 43 -4.55 -9.03 6.76
C ALA A 43 -5.36 -9.84 5.73
N PHE A 44 -6.05 -9.18 4.80
CA PHE A 44 -6.70 -9.84 3.66
C PHE A 44 -5.71 -10.74 2.91
N TYR A 45 -4.52 -10.20 2.62
CA TYR A 45 -3.49 -10.89 1.87
C TYR A 45 -2.98 -12.14 2.64
N GLU A 46 -2.63 -11.98 3.92
CA GLU A 46 -2.13 -13.08 4.73
C GLU A 46 -3.18 -14.17 4.94
N LYS A 47 -4.44 -13.80 5.24
CA LYS A 47 -5.54 -14.77 5.42
C LYS A 47 -5.84 -15.54 4.14
N GLY A 48 -6.01 -14.82 3.04
CA GLY A 48 -6.43 -15.43 1.79
C GLY A 48 -5.30 -16.19 1.13
N LEU A 49 -4.22 -15.49 0.80
CA LEU A 49 -3.20 -15.97 -0.13
C LEU A 49 -2.20 -16.87 0.58
N ASN A 50 -1.83 -16.56 1.82
CA ASN A 50 -0.85 -17.34 2.56
C ASN A 50 -1.49 -18.46 3.39
N GLN A 51 -2.57 -18.17 4.12
CA GLN A 51 -3.28 -19.16 4.97
C GLN A 51 -4.33 -19.97 4.22
N LYS A 52 -4.65 -19.61 2.97
CA LYS A 52 -5.65 -20.29 2.13
C LYS A 52 -7.06 -20.31 2.76
N ASP A 53 -7.37 -19.28 3.53
CA ASP A 53 -8.65 -19.09 4.21
C ASP A 53 -9.42 -17.94 3.54
N ALA A 54 -10.27 -18.31 2.58
CA ALA A 54 -11.08 -17.35 1.84
C ALA A 54 -12.11 -16.66 2.73
N ASP A 55 -12.71 -17.38 3.69
CA ASP A 55 -13.75 -16.83 4.56
C ASP A 55 -13.19 -15.77 5.51
N ALA A 56 -12.02 -16.05 6.11
CA ALA A 56 -11.32 -15.07 6.94
C ALA A 56 -10.88 -13.85 6.14
N ALA A 57 -10.39 -14.04 4.92
CA ALA A 57 -10.00 -12.93 4.05
C ALA A 57 -11.21 -12.07 3.65
N LEU A 58 -12.33 -12.69 3.28
CA LEU A 58 -13.53 -11.97 2.85
C LEU A 58 -14.18 -11.14 3.97
N GLN A 59 -13.82 -11.34 5.24
CA GLN A 59 -14.18 -10.41 6.32
C GLN A 59 -13.62 -8.99 6.11
N TYR A 60 -12.55 -8.83 5.33
CA TYR A 60 -11.94 -7.54 5.02
C TYR A 60 -12.49 -6.88 3.75
N VAL A 61 -13.36 -7.58 3.02
CA VAL A 61 -14.00 -7.11 1.80
C VAL A 61 -15.34 -6.43 2.12
N GLY A 62 -15.69 -5.41 1.33
CA GLY A 62 -16.93 -4.66 1.48
C GLY A 62 -18.14 -5.40 0.90
N ASN A 63 -19.22 -4.65 0.65
CA ASN A 63 -20.42 -5.19 0.00
C ASN A 63 -20.22 -5.56 -1.48
N ARG A 64 -19.10 -5.16 -2.07
CA ARG A 64 -18.70 -5.41 -3.46
C ARG A 64 -17.21 -5.71 -3.51
N TYR A 65 -16.79 -6.38 -4.58
CA TYR A 65 -15.38 -6.61 -4.90
C TYR A 65 -15.24 -6.66 -6.42
N VAL A 66 -14.78 -5.55 -7.01
CA VAL A 66 -14.58 -5.45 -8.46
C VAL A 66 -13.15 -5.86 -8.79
N GLN A 67 -13.00 -6.90 -9.60
CA GLN A 67 -11.73 -7.48 -10.01
C GLN A 67 -11.37 -7.07 -11.43
N HIS A 68 -10.22 -6.42 -11.60
CA HIS A 68 -9.75 -5.97 -12.91
C HIS A 68 -8.69 -6.88 -13.53
N ASN A 69 -8.09 -7.82 -12.78
CA ASN A 69 -7.19 -8.81 -13.37
C ASN A 69 -7.96 -9.68 -14.39
N PRO A 70 -7.59 -9.64 -15.69
CA PRO A 70 -8.33 -10.34 -16.74
C PRO A 70 -8.23 -11.87 -16.67
N THR A 71 -7.34 -12.39 -15.82
CA THR A 71 -7.14 -13.83 -15.57
C THR A 71 -7.86 -14.34 -14.32
N ALA A 72 -8.46 -13.44 -13.53
CA ALA A 72 -9.23 -13.78 -12.33
C ALA A 72 -10.72 -13.60 -12.57
N ALA A 73 -11.54 -14.49 -11.99
CA ALA A 73 -12.98 -14.30 -11.97
C ALA A 73 -13.36 -13.17 -11.00
N ASP A 74 -14.41 -12.43 -11.35
CA ASP A 74 -14.88 -11.28 -10.57
C ASP A 74 -15.62 -11.68 -9.28
N GLY A 75 -15.71 -10.73 -8.35
CA GLY A 75 -16.48 -10.84 -7.12
C GLY A 75 -15.90 -11.77 -6.03
N PRO A 76 -16.55 -11.81 -4.85
CA PRO A 76 -16.12 -12.69 -3.74
C PRO A 76 -16.07 -14.17 -4.10
N GLU A 77 -16.99 -14.65 -4.94
CA GLU A 77 -17.01 -16.04 -5.41
C GLU A 77 -15.82 -16.36 -6.32
N GLY A 78 -15.41 -15.42 -7.17
CA GLY A 78 -14.19 -15.56 -7.97
C GLY A 78 -12.96 -15.71 -7.07
N PHE A 79 -12.87 -14.89 -6.02
CA PHE A 79 -11.81 -15.00 -5.02
C PHE A 79 -11.84 -16.35 -4.28
N ARG A 80 -13.01 -16.84 -3.84
CA ARG A 80 -13.12 -18.17 -3.21
C ARG A 80 -12.59 -19.29 -4.10
N LYS A 81 -12.93 -19.27 -5.39
CA LYS A 81 -12.44 -20.24 -6.37
C LYS A 81 -10.92 -20.16 -6.51
N PHE A 82 -10.36 -18.96 -6.56
CA PHE A 82 -8.92 -18.77 -6.62
C PHE A 82 -8.20 -19.33 -5.39
N ILE A 83 -8.71 -19.05 -4.17
CA ILE A 83 -8.12 -19.60 -2.95
C ILE A 83 -8.26 -21.12 -2.88
N ALA A 84 -9.39 -21.69 -3.30
CA ALA A 84 -9.57 -23.14 -3.40
C ALA A 84 -8.56 -23.78 -4.36
N PHE A 85 -8.34 -23.17 -5.53
CA PHE A 85 -7.32 -23.59 -6.49
C PHE A 85 -5.92 -23.57 -5.89
N LEU A 86 -5.53 -22.48 -5.21
CA LEU A 86 -4.23 -22.40 -4.55
C LEU A 86 -4.09 -23.47 -3.47
N ARG A 87 -5.13 -23.71 -2.67
CA ARG A 87 -5.12 -24.73 -1.61
C ARG A 87 -4.93 -26.15 -2.17
N GLU A 88 -5.55 -26.45 -3.32
CA GLU A 88 -5.48 -27.77 -3.94
C GLU A 88 -4.16 -27.99 -4.70
N LYS A 89 -3.76 -27.02 -5.54
CA LYS A 89 -2.62 -27.19 -6.46
C LYS A 89 -1.30 -26.70 -5.90
N PHE A 90 -1.34 -25.67 -5.06
CA PHE A 90 -0.15 -24.98 -4.57
C PHE A 90 -0.25 -24.73 -3.05
N PRO A 91 -0.44 -25.77 -2.22
CA PRO A 91 -0.67 -25.61 -0.78
C PRO A 91 0.47 -24.87 -0.08
N ASN A 92 1.70 -25.03 -0.59
CA ASN A 92 2.91 -24.39 -0.06
C ASN A 92 3.24 -23.06 -0.77
N SER A 93 2.34 -22.52 -1.59
CA SER A 93 2.54 -21.20 -2.19
C SER A 93 2.61 -20.13 -1.12
N ARG A 94 3.50 -19.16 -1.34
CA ARG A 94 3.73 -18.03 -0.44
C ARG A 94 3.84 -16.75 -1.26
N SER A 95 3.18 -15.71 -0.77
CA SER A 95 3.37 -14.35 -1.26
C SER A 95 4.06 -13.53 -0.18
N GLU A 96 5.21 -12.99 -0.54
CA GLU A 96 6.02 -12.14 0.32
C GLU A 96 5.87 -10.68 -0.12
N ILE A 97 5.22 -9.88 0.72
CA ILE A 97 5.07 -8.45 0.48
C ILE A 97 6.42 -7.78 0.76
N LYS A 98 7.08 -7.28 -0.28
CA LYS A 98 8.40 -6.63 -0.17
C LYS A 98 8.29 -5.21 0.35
N ARG A 99 7.17 -4.55 0.05
CA ARG A 99 6.83 -3.19 0.49
C ARG A 99 5.37 -2.91 0.21
N SER A 100 4.84 -1.91 0.91
CA SER A 100 3.49 -1.41 0.71
C SER A 100 3.47 0.11 0.75
N PHE A 101 2.50 0.72 0.07
CA PHE A 101 2.26 2.16 0.02
C PHE A 101 0.78 2.45 0.25
N VAL A 102 0.49 3.68 0.64
CA VAL A 102 -0.86 4.20 0.82
C VAL A 102 -0.97 5.54 0.13
N ASP A 103 -2.09 5.77 -0.53
CA ASP A 103 -2.47 7.05 -1.09
C ASP A 103 -3.99 7.24 -0.92
N GLY A 104 -4.37 7.93 0.16
CA GLY A 104 -5.76 8.10 0.55
C GLY A 104 -6.47 6.77 0.79
N ASP A 105 -7.38 6.41 -0.10
CA ASP A 105 -8.17 5.18 -0.01
C ASP A 105 -7.55 4.02 -0.81
N TYR A 106 -6.36 4.22 -1.39
CA TYR A 106 -5.63 3.18 -2.11
C TYR A 106 -4.50 2.60 -1.28
N VAL A 107 -4.33 1.28 -1.39
CA VAL A 107 -3.17 0.55 -0.88
C VAL A 107 -2.50 -0.14 -2.05
N ILE A 108 -1.18 0.03 -2.17
CA ILE A 108 -0.37 -0.58 -3.23
C ILE A 108 0.62 -1.53 -2.60
N LEU A 109 0.71 -2.75 -3.10
CA LEU A 109 1.68 -3.75 -2.66
C LEU A 109 2.65 -4.05 -3.79
N HIS A 110 3.92 -4.25 -3.46
CA HIS A 110 4.88 -4.88 -4.36
C HIS A 110 5.28 -6.23 -3.75
N VAL A 111 4.95 -7.32 -4.45
CA VAL A 111 4.91 -8.67 -3.90
C VAL A 111 5.76 -9.62 -4.73
N ASN A 112 6.50 -10.50 -4.04
CA ASN A 112 7.05 -11.71 -4.66
C ASN A 112 6.11 -12.88 -4.39
N ALA A 113 5.41 -13.37 -5.42
CA ALA A 113 4.47 -14.48 -5.33
C ALA A 113 5.07 -15.77 -5.88
N VAL A 114 5.30 -16.74 -5.01
CA VAL A 114 5.92 -18.04 -5.31
C VAL A 114 4.86 -19.14 -5.19
N ARG A 115 4.54 -19.81 -6.29
CA ARG A 115 3.56 -20.92 -6.30
C ARG A 115 4.14 -22.22 -5.75
N GLU A 116 5.39 -22.50 -6.10
CA GLU A 116 6.11 -23.70 -5.68
C GLU A 116 7.44 -23.31 -5.01
N PRO A 117 7.73 -23.82 -3.80
CA PRO A 117 9.00 -23.54 -3.13
C PRO A 117 10.21 -23.82 -4.01
N GLY A 118 11.20 -22.92 -3.98
CA GLY A 118 12.42 -23.04 -4.80
C GLY A 118 12.30 -22.46 -6.21
N THR A 119 11.12 -22.02 -6.64
CA THR A 119 10.95 -21.32 -7.92
C THR A 119 11.12 -19.80 -7.79
N ARG A 120 11.38 -19.12 -8.90
CA ARG A 120 11.60 -17.65 -8.94
C ARG A 120 10.33 -16.85 -8.64
N GLY A 121 9.15 -17.40 -8.92
CA GLY A 121 7.86 -16.73 -8.72
C GLY A 121 7.58 -15.59 -9.71
N ASN A 122 6.68 -14.70 -9.29
CA ASN A 122 6.28 -13.50 -10.03
C ASN A 122 6.48 -12.26 -9.15
N ALA A 123 6.90 -11.16 -9.77
CA ALA A 123 6.76 -9.83 -9.23
C ALA A 123 5.38 -9.29 -9.56
N ILE A 124 4.64 -8.88 -8.54
CA ILE A 124 3.27 -8.37 -8.68
C ILE A 124 3.20 -6.99 -8.05
N VAL A 125 2.60 -6.04 -8.75
CA VAL A 125 2.09 -4.81 -8.15
C VAL A 125 0.59 -4.94 -8.04
N ASP A 126 0.10 -5.10 -6.81
CA ASP A 126 -1.33 -5.12 -6.50
C ASP A 126 -1.77 -3.73 -6.06
N ILE A 127 -2.93 -3.27 -6.52
CA ILE A 127 -3.55 -2.01 -6.13
C ILE A 127 -4.96 -2.33 -5.61
N PHE A 128 -5.25 -1.89 -4.40
CA PHE A 128 -6.55 -2.06 -3.76
C PHE A 128 -7.16 -0.70 -3.49
N LYS A 129 -8.44 -0.53 -3.80
CA LYS A 129 -9.24 0.59 -3.31
C LYS A 129 -10.09 0.13 -2.13
N LEU A 130 -10.17 0.99 -1.12
CA LEU A 130 -10.99 0.76 0.06
C LEU A 130 -12.10 1.81 0.18
N GLU A 131 -13.23 1.39 0.75
CA GLU A 131 -14.30 2.28 1.18
C GLU A 131 -14.66 1.88 2.61
N ASN A 132 -14.69 2.86 3.52
CA ASN A 132 -14.98 2.63 4.95
C ASN A 132 -14.10 1.52 5.60
N GLY A 133 -12.82 1.46 5.21
CA GLY A 133 -11.86 0.49 5.74
C GLY A 133 -12.04 -0.94 5.21
N LYS A 134 -12.84 -1.13 4.14
CA LYS A 134 -13.07 -2.42 3.48
C LYS A 134 -12.63 -2.38 2.03
N ILE A 135 -12.04 -3.48 1.55
CA ILE A 135 -11.61 -3.62 0.16
C ILE A 135 -12.83 -3.73 -0.73
N VAL A 136 -12.91 -2.92 -1.79
CA VAL A 136 -14.04 -2.92 -2.72
C VAL A 136 -13.65 -3.16 -4.17
N GLU A 137 -12.37 -3.06 -4.49
CA GLU A 137 -11.87 -3.11 -5.87
C GLU A 137 -10.36 -3.42 -5.90
N HIS A 138 -9.94 -4.15 -6.92
CA HIS A 138 -8.57 -4.66 -7.07
C HIS A 138 -8.09 -4.64 -8.52
N TRP A 139 -6.84 -4.21 -8.71
CA TRP A 139 -6.08 -4.31 -9.94
C TRP A 139 -4.72 -4.95 -9.66
N ASP A 140 -4.15 -5.63 -10.65
CA ASP A 140 -2.76 -6.04 -10.58
C ASP A 140 -2.04 -5.94 -11.93
N VAL A 141 -0.71 -5.96 -11.85
CA VAL A 141 0.16 -6.30 -12.97
C VAL A 141 1.13 -7.38 -12.50
N VAL A 142 1.17 -8.47 -13.25
CA VAL A 142 1.94 -9.67 -12.91
C VAL A 142 3.06 -9.85 -13.93
N GLN A 143 4.30 -9.94 -13.45
CA GLN A 143 5.48 -10.23 -14.26
C GLN A 143 6.25 -11.43 -13.70
N PRO A 144 6.50 -12.48 -14.49
CA PRO A 144 7.40 -13.55 -14.08
C PRO A 144 8.79 -13.01 -13.74
N VAL A 145 9.36 -13.45 -12.62
CA VAL A 145 10.75 -13.09 -12.29
C VAL A 145 11.67 -13.77 -13.31
N PRO A 146 12.45 -13.00 -14.09
CA PRO A 146 13.14 -13.54 -15.26
C PRO A 146 14.32 -14.44 -14.85
N GLU A 147 14.67 -15.39 -15.71
CA GLU A 147 15.87 -16.21 -15.54
C GLU A 147 17.15 -15.42 -15.73
N THR A 148 17.12 -14.52 -16.72
CA THR A 148 18.24 -13.67 -17.10
C THR A 148 17.79 -12.22 -17.06
N ALA A 149 18.66 -11.34 -16.56
CA ALA A 149 18.40 -9.91 -16.48
C ALA A 149 19.60 -9.15 -17.03
N ALA A 150 19.34 -8.03 -17.69
CA ALA A 150 20.39 -7.13 -18.14
C ALA A 150 21.07 -6.39 -16.97
N ASN A 151 20.36 -6.25 -15.84
CA ASN A 151 20.87 -5.62 -14.61
C ASN A 151 21.21 -6.67 -13.54
N LYS A 152 21.90 -6.23 -12.48
CA LYS A 152 22.24 -7.05 -11.30
C LYS A 152 21.42 -6.71 -10.05
N ASN A 153 20.43 -5.84 -10.16
CA ASN A 153 19.69 -5.27 -9.03
C ASN A 153 18.54 -6.17 -8.57
N GLY A 154 18.04 -7.04 -9.46
CA GLY A 154 16.85 -7.84 -9.21
C GLY A 154 15.56 -7.07 -9.44
N MET A 155 14.43 -7.73 -9.18
CA MET A 155 13.08 -7.16 -9.36
C MET A 155 12.54 -6.44 -8.12
N PHE A 156 13.17 -6.64 -6.94
CA PHE A 156 12.64 -6.19 -5.65
C PHE A 156 13.65 -5.38 -4.88
#